data_AF-A0A9D8JCT8-F1
#
_entry.id   AF-A0A9D8JCT8-F1
#
_cell.length_a   1.000
_cell.length_b   1.000
_cell.length_c   1.000
_cell.angle_alpha   90.00
_cell.angle_beta   90.00
_cell.angle_gamma   90.00
#
_symmetry.space_group_name_H-M   'P 1'
#
loop_
_entity.id
_entity.type
_entity.pdbx_description
1 polymer ?
#
loop_
_entity_poly.entity_id
_entity_poly.type
_entity_poly.pdbx_seq_one_letter_code
_entity_poly.pdbx_strand_id
1 'polypeptide(L)'
;MGEHLTEEPVEGELGGDYVPSPEDFLPSSPKPLSRLNQRPSLAALKPALIAFGLFLILSLHDWLVPDADGLWASNARVLGQHEYWRLITALCVHSDVGHLLANAPLFLIFGWYLRAFFGWIAFPVIAVVIGALSNLITVYSYSPDTELIGASGMLYGMVAMWLVLYVKYEDTLPWGVRLLRAVGVSLLLLFPTTFREETSYTAHLAGFLLGVGFGILGVWCKSIIRLQRSL
;
A
#
# COMPACT_ATOMS: atom_id res chain seq x y z
N MET A 1 7.49 -65.22 -4.74
CA MET A 1 8.75 -64.52 -5.03
C MET A 1 8.84 -64.44 -6.56
N GLY A 2 8.61 -63.33 -7.24
CA GLY A 2 8.18 -61.98 -6.86
C GLY A 2 7.44 -61.36 -8.05
N GLU A 3 6.51 -60.44 -7.78
CA GLU A 3 5.86 -59.63 -8.81
C GLU A 3 6.63 -58.32 -8.96
N HIS A 4 7.09 -58.07 -10.19
CA HIS A 4 7.61 -56.78 -10.62
C HIS A 4 6.70 -56.37 -11.79
N LEU A 5 5.72 -55.53 -11.52
CA LEU A 5 4.95 -54.83 -12.55
C LEU A 5 5.38 -53.37 -12.49
N THR A 6 6.09 -52.97 -13.53
CA THR A 6 6.48 -51.59 -13.84
C THR A 6 5.24 -50.80 -14.20
N GLU A 7 4.90 -49.76 -13.44
CA GLU A 7 3.96 -48.74 -13.89
C GLU A 7 4.64 -47.90 -14.97
N GLU A 8 4.14 -47.99 -16.20
CA GLU A 8 4.50 -47.06 -17.28
C GLU A 8 3.74 -45.73 -17.13
N PRO A 9 4.33 -44.59 -17.57
CA PRO A 9 3.71 -43.28 -17.46
C PRO A 9 2.65 -43.11 -18.56
N VAL A 10 1.43 -42.68 -18.17
CA VAL A 10 0.38 -42.33 -19.13
C VAL A 10 0.75 -41.04 -19.85
N GLU A 11 1.30 -41.18 -21.05
CA GLU A 11 1.48 -40.11 -22.03
C GLU A 11 0.12 -39.66 -22.60
N GLY A 12 0.05 -38.36 -22.91
CA GLY A 12 -1.12 -37.58 -23.32
C GLY A 12 -2.23 -38.25 -24.13
N GLU A 13 -3.46 -38.14 -23.64
CA GLU A 13 -4.68 -38.24 -24.44
C GLU A 13 -4.94 -36.91 -25.18
N LEU A 14 -4.27 -36.73 -26.33
CA LEU A 14 -4.69 -35.80 -27.37
C LEU A 14 -5.18 -36.63 -28.57
N GLY A 15 -6.40 -37.18 -28.49
CA GLY A 15 -6.88 -38.08 -29.54
C GLY A 15 -8.32 -38.59 -29.40
N GLY A 16 -9.22 -37.83 -28.79
CA GLY A 16 -10.66 -38.12 -28.82
C GLY A 16 -11.40 -37.05 -29.60
N ASP A 17 -12.30 -37.45 -30.51
CA ASP A 17 -13.22 -36.57 -31.22
C ASP A 17 -14.09 -35.81 -30.19
N TYR A 18 -13.62 -34.65 -29.76
CA TYR A 18 -14.38 -33.76 -28.89
C TYR A 18 -15.58 -33.23 -29.68
N VAL A 19 -16.76 -33.76 -29.39
CA VAL A 19 -18.04 -33.23 -29.88
C VAL A 19 -18.55 -32.24 -28.83
N PRO A 20 -18.62 -30.93 -29.14
CA PRO A 20 -19.14 -29.95 -28.19
C PRO A 20 -20.59 -30.25 -27.85
N SER A 21 -20.90 -30.29 -26.56
CA SER A 21 -22.27 -30.38 -26.06
C SER A 21 -22.97 -29.01 -26.19
N PRO A 22 -24.31 -28.96 -26.23
CA PRO A 22 -25.06 -27.70 -26.18
C PRO A 22 -24.69 -26.82 -24.97
N GLU A 23 -24.19 -27.42 -23.89
CA GLU A 23 -23.77 -26.75 -22.66
C GLU A 23 -22.45 -25.98 -22.83
N ASP A 24 -21.57 -26.41 -23.73
CA ASP A 24 -20.29 -25.73 -24.03
C ASP A 24 -20.51 -24.37 -24.72
N PHE A 25 -21.68 -24.17 -25.32
CA PHE A 25 -22.08 -22.90 -25.93
C PHE A 25 -22.88 -22.01 -24.98
N LEU A 26 -23.25 -22.50 -23.79
CA LEU A 26 -23.84 -21.65 -22.78
C LEU A 26 -22.76 -20.69 -22.26
N PRO A 27 -23.07 -19.39 -22.14
CA PRO A 27 -22.13 -18.47 -21.51
C PRO A 27 -21.82 -18.97 -20.11
N SER A 28 -20.54 -19.21 -19.83
CA SER A 28 -20.09 -19.58 -18.49
C SER A 28 -20.64 -18.57 -17.49
N SER A 29 -21.18 -19.05 -16.37
CA SER A 29 -21.65 -18.16 -15.30
C SER A 29 -20.57 -17.13 -14.98
N PRO A 30 -20.90 -15.83 -14.86
CA PRO A 30 -19.90 -14.80 -14.58
C PRO A 30 -19.12 -15.19 -13.33
N LYS A 31 -17.79 -15.20 -13.41
CA LYS A 31 -16.98 -15.36 -12.19
C LYS A 31 -17.39 -14.27 -11.21
N PRO A 32 -17.68 -14.60 -9.94
CA PRO A 32 -18.04 -13.60 -8.96
C PRO A 32 -16.90 -12.58 -8.87
N LEU A 33 -17.23 -11.30 -9.05
CA LEU A 33 -16.25 -10.22 -9.06
C LEU A 33 -15.35 -10.31 -7.82
N SER A 34 -14.04 -10.18 -8.03
CA SER A 34 -13.09 -10.11 -6.93
C SER A 34 -13.51 -8.99 -5.95
N ARG A 35 -13.26 -9.18 -4.65
CA ARG A 35 -13.61 -8.18 -3.61
C ARG A 35 -12.98 -6.80 -3.85
N LEU A 36 -11.96 -6.70 -4.72
CA LEU A 36 -11.36 -5.43 -5.11
C LEU A 36 -12.20 -4.67 -6.16
N ASN A 37 -13.04 -5.39 -6.93
CA ASN A 37 -13.91 -4.82 -7.95
C ASN A 37 -15.24 -4.28 -7.39
N GLN A 38 -15.48 -4.47 -6.09
CA GLN A 38 -16.62 -3.89 -5.40
C GLN A 38 -16.17 -2.61 -4.69
N ARG A 39 -16.88 -1.51 -4.94
CA ARG A 39 -16.63 -0.24 -4.24
C ARG A 39 -16.80 -0.48 -2.73
N PRO A 40 -15.81 -0.13 -1.89
CA PRO A 40 -15.95 -0.33 -0.46
C PRO A 40 -17.13 0.47 0.10
N SER A 41 -17.72 0.00 1.21
CA SER A 41 -18.72 0.81 1.92
C SER A 41 -18.11 2.13 2.39
N LEU A 42 -18.90 3.21 2.44
CA LEU A 42 -18.48 4.48 3.05
C LEU A 42 -18.06 4.30 4.52
N ALA A 43 -18.56 3.28 5.22
CA ALA A 43 -18.11 2.96 6.58
C ALA A 43 -16.61 2.63 6.67
N ALA A 44 -15.97 2.23 5.56
CA ALA A 44 -14.53 1.99 5.49
C ALA A 44 -13.68 3.28 5.53
N LEU A 45 -14.28 4.47 5.39
CA LEU A 45 -13.57 5.75 5.55
C LEU A 45 -13.28 6.10 7.01
N LYS A 46 -14.07 5.58 7.96
CA LYS A 46 -13.98 5.91 9.39
C LYS A 46 -12.54 5.91 9.98
N PRO A 47 -11.68 4.89 9.79
CA PRO A 47 -10.32 4.93 10.34
C PRO A 47 -9.47 6.04 9.71
N ALA A 48 -9.60 6.28 8.40
CA ALA A 48 -8.86 7.32 7.71
C ALA A 48 -9.32 8.71 8.17
N LEU A 49 -10.62 8.90 8.40
CA LEU A 49 -11.15 10.14 8.98
C LEU A 49 -10.65 10.38 10.41
N ILE A 50 -10.62 9.35 11.25
CA ILE A 50 -10.10 9.45 12.63
C ILE A 50 -8.61 9.83 12.60
N ALA A 51 -7.80 9.14 11.78
CA ALA A 51 -6.38 9.43 11.65
C ALA A 51 -6.13 10.81 11.03
N PHE A 52 -6.94 11.24 10.06
CA PHE A 52 -6.85 12.58 9.50
C PHE A 52 -7.23 13.67 10.52
N GLY A 53 -8.23 13.41 11.36
CA GLY A 53 -8.56 14.27 12.49
C GLY A 53 -7.39 14.40 13.48
N LEU A 54 -6.68 13.30 13.75
CA LEU A 54 -5.45 13.33 14.53
C LEU A 54 -4.36 14.17 13.87
N PHE A 55 -4.16 14.04 12.55
CA PHE A 55 -3.19 14.86 11.82
C PHE A 55 -3.52 16.35 11.91
N LEU A 56 -4.80 16.70 11.75
CA LEU A 56 -5.27 18.06 11.89
C LEU A 56 -5.01 18.61 13.29
N ILE A 57 -5.38 17.88 14.35
CA ILE A 57 -5.19 18.31 15.74
C ILE A 57 -3.70 18.50 16.06
N LEU A 58 -2.85 17.54 15.69
CA LEU A 58 -1.42 17.63 15.98
C LEU A 58 -0.73 18.71 15.16
N SER A 59 -1.12 18.91 13.90
CA SER A 59 -0.59 20.02 13.07
C SER A 59 -1.04 21.38 13.62
N LEU A 60 -2.30 21.52 14.04
CA LEU A 60 -2.78 22.74 14.70
C LEU A 60 -2.02 23.03 16.00
N HIS A 61 -1.75 22.00 16.80
CA HIS A 61 -0.93 22.15 18.00
C HIS A 61 0.48 22.65 17.65
N ASP A 62 1.13 22.03 16.66
CA ASP A 62 2.48 22.41 16.19
C ASP A 62 2.53 23.86 15.67
N TRP A 63 1.49 24.33 14.99
CA TRP A 63 1.44 25.71 14.46
C TRP A 63 1.10 26.77 15.50
N LEU A 64 0.27 26.42 16.50
CA LEU A 64 -0.29 27.39 17.46
C LEU A 64 0.46 27.45 18.78
N VAL A 65 1.32 26.48 19.08
CA VAL A 65 2.12 26.43 20.31
C VAL A 65 3.59 26.67 19.97
N PRO A 66 4.07 27.93 20.06
CA PRO A 66 5.48 28.23 19.93
C PRO A 66 6.31 27.45 20.94
N ASP A 67 7.54 27.07 20.58
CA ASP A 67 8.50 26.38 21.44
C ASP A 67 8.06 24.99 21.96
N ALA A 68 6.98 24.41 21.42
CA ALA A 68 6.76 22.99 21.56
C ALA A 68 7.97 22.29 20.93
N ASP A 69 8.62 21.41 21.69
CA ASP A 69 9.76 20.65 21.19
C ASP A 69 9.28 19.78 20.02
N GLY A 70 9.43 20.32 18.79
CA GLY A 70 8.54 20.04 17.66
C GLY A 70 8.42 18.56 17.34
N LEU A 71 7.31 18.10 16.77
CA LEU A 71 7.07 16.66 16.54
C LEU A 71 7.83 16.05 15.35
N TRP A 72 8.78 16.79 14.81
CA TRP A 72 9.50 16.53 13.57
C TRP A 72 10.63 15.51 13.82
N ALA A 73 11.08 14.86 12.76
CA ALA A 73 12.14 13.85 12.82
C ALA A 73 13.41 14.36 12.14
N SER A 74 14.55 14.26 12.79
CA SER A 74 15.86 14.45 12.17
C SER A 74 16.80 13.35 12.62
N ASN A 75 17.92 13.19 11.92
CA ASN A 75 18.91 12.19 12.29
C ASN A 75 19.52 12.49 13.68
N ALA A 76 19.85 13.74 13.97
CA ALA A 76 20.38 14.15 15.27
C ALA A 76 19.44 13.78 16.43
N ARG A 77 18.12 13.94 16.24
CA ARG A 77 17.12 13.63 17.27
C ARG A 77 16.82 12.14 17.36
N VAL A 78 16.53 11.51 16.22
CA VAL A 78 16.15 10.09 16.17
C VAL A 78 17.32 9.18 16.56
N LEU A 79 18.50 9.40 15.97
CA LEU A 79 19.66 8.53 16.15
C LEU A 79 20.62 9.07 17.20
N GLY A 80 20.83 10.38 17.26
CA GLY A 80 21.74 11.00 18.23
C GLY A 80 21.16 11.11 19.64
N GLN A 81 19.85 11.36 19.78
CA GLN A 81 19.17 11.50 21.07
C GLN A 81 18.23 10.32 21.40
N HIS A 82 18.19 9.30 20.54
CA HIS A 82 17.35 8.10 20.70
C HIS A 82 15.84 8.38 20.76
N GLU A 83 15.38 9.49 20.16
CA GLU A 83 13.97 9.88 20.12
C GLU A 83 13.21 9.15 19.01
N TYR A 84 13.23 7.82 19.01
CA TYR A 84 12.66 6.98 17.94
C TYR A 84 11.15 7.19 17.69
N TRP A 85 10.43 7.68 18.70
CA TRP A 85 9.01 8.04 18.60
C TRP A 85 8.75 9.11 17.52
N ARG A 86 9.76 9.93 17.19
CA ARG A 86 9.69 10.96 16.15
C ARG A 86 9.46 10.40 14.75
N LEU A 87 9.89 9.16 14.50
CA LEU A 87 9.62 8.47 13.24
C LEU A 87 8.12 8.32 12.97
N ILE A 88 7.32 8.24 14.03
CA ILE A 88 5.86 8.15 13.94
C ILE A 88 5.23 9.54 14.04
N THR A 89 5.63 10.37 15.00
CA THR A 89 4.98 11.68 15.20
C THR A 89 5.17 12.62 14.02
N ALA A 90 6.31 12.55 13.33
CA ALA A 90 6.57 13.36 12.14
C ALA A 90 5.60 13.05 10.99
N LEU A 91 4.99 11.85 10.96
CA LEU A 91 3.94 11.51 10.00
C LEU A 91 2.63 12.25 10.27
N CYS A 92 2.41 12.68 11.52
CA CYS A 92 1.15 13.25 11.97
C CYS A 92 1.11 14.78 11.92
N VAL A 93 2.26 15.43 11.81
CA VAL A 93 2.37 16.90 11.69
C VAL A 93 2.70 17.31 10.26
N HIS A 94 2.31 18.53 9.88
CA HIS A 94 2.55 19.10 8.56
C HIS A 94 3.07 20.53 8.71
N SER A 95 3.92 20.98 7.78
CA SER A 95 4.54 22.32 7.80
C SER A 95 3.52 23.46 7.76
N ASP A 96 2.39 23.23 7.07
CA ASP A 96 1.36 24.22 6.83
C ASP A 96 0.04 23.56 6.38
N VAL A 97 -1.02 24.37 6.33
CA VAL A 97 -2.36 23.95 5.90
C VAL A 97 -2.36 23.41 4.46
N GLY A 98 -1.59 24.03 3.57
CA GLY A 98 -1.49 23.61 2.17
C GLY A 98 -0.89 22.21 2.04
N HIS A 99 0.19 21.93 2.77
CA HIS A 99 0.82 20.61 2.82
C HIS A 99 -0.13 19.55 3.40
N LEU A 100 -0.84 19.85 4.49
CA LEU A 100 -1.85 18.93 5.05
C LEU A 100 -2.97 18.62 4.04
N LEU A 101 -3.50 19.65 3.38
CA LEU A 101 -4.58 19.50 2.39
C LEU A 101 -4.11 18.80 1.11
N ALA A 102 -2.86 18.96 0.70
CA ALA A 102 -2.29 18.22 -0.44
C ALA A 102 -2.19 16.71 -0.16
N ASN A 103 -1.93 16.32 1.08
CA ASN A 103 -1.84 14.93 1.52
C ASN A 103 -3.24 14.29 1.75
N ALA A 104 -4.25 15.08 2.10
CA ALA A 104 -5.56 14.59 2.49
C ALA A 104 -6.26 13.69 1.44
N PRO A 105 -6.32 14.03 0.14
CA PRO A 105 -7.00 13.20 -0.86
C PRO A 105 -6.38 11.81 -0.98
N LEU A 106 -5.05 11.74 -1.09
CA LEU A 106 -4.35 10.46 -1.17
C LEU A 106 -4.58 9.63 0.11
N PHE A 107 -4.45 10.26 1.28
CA PHE A 107 -4.67 9.55 2.54
C PHE A 107 -6.09 8.99 2.67
N LEU A 108 -7.11 9.79 2.37
CA LEU A 108 -8.51 9.38 2.51
C LEU A 108 -8.90 8.33 1.46
N ILE A 109 -8.51 8.50 0.20
CA ILE A 109 -8.83 7.57 -0.89
C ILE A 109 -8.13 6.23 -0.68
N PHE A 110 -6.81 6.23 -0.49
CA PHE A 110 -6.06 4.99 -0.32
C PHE A 110 -6.30 4.37 1.04
N GLY A 111 -6.56 5.17 2.08
CA GLY A 111 -7.00 4.67 3.37
C GLY A 111 -8.31 3.91 3.28
N TRP A 112 -9.28 4.43 2.52
CA TRP A 112 -10.55 3.75 2.26
C TRP A 112 -10.38 2.40 1.54
N TYR A 113 -9.61 2.37 0.45
CA TYR A 113 -9.39 1.13 -0.31
C TYR A 113 -8.56 0.10 0.45
N LEU A 114 -7.46 0.50 1.07
CA LEU A 114 -6.61 -0.41 1.83
C LEU A 114 -7.33 -0.95 3.06
N ARG A 115 -8.15 -0.12 3.71
CA ARG A 115 -9.02 -0.57 4.78
C ARG A 115 -9.99 -1.66 4.33
N ALA A 116 -10.59 -1.52 3.15
CA ALA A 116 -11.49 -2.54 2.60
C ALA A 116 -10.77 -3.90 2.42
N PHE A 117 -9.48 -3.86 2.11
CA PHE A 117 -8.68 -5.06 1.85
C PHE A 117 -8.11 -5.70 3.13
N PHE A 118 -7.57 -4.90 4.05
CA PHE A 118 -6.83 -5.35 5.24
C PHE A 118 -7.66 -5.33 6.54
N GLY A 119 -8.74 -4.54 6.62
CA GLY A 119 -9.59 -4.46 7.81
C GLY A 119 -9.17 -3.39 8.83
N TRP A 120 -9.90 -3.29 9.95
CA TRP A 120 -9.86 -2.12 10.85
C TRP A 120 -8.52 -1.85 11.47
N ILE A 121 -7.83 -2.90 11.88
CA ILE A 121 -6.62 -2.81 12.68
C ILE A 121 -5.40 -2.88 11.78
N ALA A 122 -5.38 -3.83 10.83
CA ALA A 122 -4.19 -4.06 10.01
C ALA A 122 -3.86 -2.89 9.07
N PHE A 123 -4.86 -2.23 8.46
CA PHE A 123 -4.62 -1.08 7.58
C PHE A 123 -3.81 0.05 8.25
N PRO A 124 -4.29 0.69 9.34
CA PRO A 124 -3.57 1.82 9.92
C PRO A 124 -2.19 1.42 10.45
N VAL A 125 -2.05 0.20 10.99
CA VAL A 125 -0.76 -0.31 11.45
C VAL A 125 0.24 -0.44 10.29
N ILE A 126 -0.16 -1.07 9.18
CA ILE A 126 0.71 -1.23 8.01
C ILE A 126 1.11 0.13 7.44
N ALA A 127 0.16 1.08 7.35
CA ALA A 127 0.45 2.43 6.87
C ALA A 127 1.50 3.13 7.76
N VAL A 128 1.30 3.13 9.08
CA VAL A 128 2.25 3.74 10.03
C VAL A 128 3.62 3.06 9.96
N VAL A 129 3.68 1.73 9.83
CA VAL A 129 4.95 1.00 9.70
C VAL A 129 5.68 1.40 8.42
N ILE A 130 4.99 1.48 7.28
CA ILE A 130 5.59 1.94 6.02
C ILE A 130 6.11 3.38 6.16
N GLY A 131 5.33 4.26 6.78
CA GLY A 131 5.74 5.63 7.05
C GLY A 131 6.97 5.73 7.95
N ALA A 132 6.98 5.03 9.07
CA ALA A 132 8.07 5.06 10.04
C ALA A 132 9.36 4.48 9.45
N LEU A 133 9.28 3.40 8.66
CA LEU A 133 10.43 2.84 7.95
C LEU A 133 10.94 3.78 6.85
N SER A 134 10.04 4.45 6.12
CA SER A 134 10.43 5.48 5.14
C SER A 134 11.16 6.65 5.83
N ASN A 135 10.62 7.14 6.96
CA ASN A 135 11.29 8.17 7.77
C ASN A 135 12.65 7.69 8.26
N LEU A 136 12.77 6.44 8.74
CA LEU A 136 14.04 5.87 9.21
C LEU A 136 15.10 5.83 8.11
N ILE A 137 14.73 5.36 6.91
CA ILE A 137 15.63 5.37 5.74
C ILE A 137 16.04 6.80 5.39
N THR A 138 15.10 7.73 5.44
CA THR A 138 15.32 9.12 5.05
C THR A 138 16.24 9.85 6.04
N VAL A 139 16.01 9.73 7.36
CA VAL A 139 16.90 10.35 8.35
C VAL A 139 18.31 9.80 8.25
N TYR A 140 18.48 8.51 7.94
CA TYR A 140 19.83 7.95 7.73
C TYR A 140 20.53 8.54 6.49
N SER A 141 19.76 9.00 5.50
CA SER A 141 20.26 9.47 4.22
C SER A 141 20.56 10.97 4.19
N TYR A 142 20.05 11.74 5.15
CA TYR A 142 20.14 13.20 5.20
C TYR A 142 21.12 13.67 6.28
N SER A 143 21.51 14.95 6.18
CA SER A 143 22.36 15.59 7.20
C SER A 143 21.72 15.54 8.59
N PRO A 144 22.51 15.50 9.68
CA PRO A 144 22.03 15.39 11.05
C PRO A 144 20.87 16.32 11.41
N ASP A 145 20.95 17.57 10.95
CA ASP A 145 20.03 18.65 11.30
C ASP A 145 18.89 18.84 10.28
N THR A 146 18.83 18.02 9.22
CA THR A 146 17.72 18.09 8.28
C THR A 146 16.47 17.48 8.90
N GLU A 147 15.43 18.31 9.04
CA GLU A 147 14.17 17.88 9.63
C GLU A 147 13.21 17.32 8.57
N LEU A 148 12.42 16.33 9.00
CA LEU A 148 11.39 15.67 8.24
C LEU A 148 10.04 15.90 8.93
N ILE A 149 9.08 16.28 8.12
CA ILE A 149 7.69 16.53 8.51
C ILE A 149 6.75 16.09 7.39
N GLY A 150 5.63 15.47 7.77
CA GLY A 150 4.54 15.13 6.87
C GLY A 150 4.41 13.63 6.61
N ALA A 151 3.21 13.26 6.15
CA ALA A 151 2.83 11.88 5.87
C ALA A 151 3.29 11.36 4.48
N SER A 152 3.89 12.19 3.63
CA SER A 152 3.98 11.89 2.19
C SER A 152 4.70 10.56 1.87
N GLY A 153 5.77 10.19 2.57
CA GLY A 153 6.41 8.87 2.43
C GLY A 153 5.47 7.70 2.72
N MET A 154 4.64 7.81 3.76
CA MET A 154 3.58 6.84 4.05
C MET A 154 2.56 6.77 2.91
N LEU A 155 2.16 7.91 2.34
CA LEU A 155 1.17 7.97 1.27
C LEU A 155 1.66 7.34 -0.03
N TYR A 156 2.92 7.58 -0.40
CA TYR A 156 3.54 6.92 -1.55
C TYR A 156 3.53 5.40 -1.37
N GLY A 157 3.80 4.93 -0.15
CA GLY A 157 3.70 3.51 0.17
C GLY A 157 2.28 2.96 0.15
N MET A 158 1.30 3.70 0.64
CA MET A 158 -0.12 3.33 0.56
C MET A 158 -0.59 3.19 -0.89
N VAL A 159 -0.22 4.15 -1.75
CA VAL A 159 -0.54 4.13 -3.18
C VAL A 159 0.11 2.93 -3.86
N ALA A 160 1.42 2.73 -3.66
CA ALA A 160 2.17 1.62 -4.23
C ALA A 160 1.61 0.25 -3.80
N MET A 161 1.31 0.11 -2.50
CA MET A 161 0.69 -1.10 -1.96
C MET A 161 -0.66 -1.38 -2.62
N TRP A 162 -1.52 -0.37 -2.77
CA TRP A 162 -2.79 -0.53 -3.46
C TRP A 162 -2.61 -0.93 -4.92
N LEU A 163 -1.64 -0.35 -5.63
CA LEU A 163 -1.37 -0.67 -7.04
C LEU A 163 -0.91 -2.12 -7.22
N VAL A 164 -0.12 -2.67 -6.30
CA VAL A 164 0.21 -4.10 -6.30
C VAL A 164 -1.05 -4.96 -6.16
N LEU A 165 -1.94 -4.59 -5.22
CA LEU A 165 -3.21 -5.29 -5.04
C LEU A 165 -4.10 -5.19 -6.28
N TYR A 166 -4.13 -4.02 -6.93
CA TYR A 166 -4.84 -3.79 -8.18
C TYR A 166 -4.35 -4.73 -9.29
N VAL A 167 -3.03 -4.76 -9.54
CA VAL A 167 -2.46 -5.63 -10.59
C VAL A 167 -2.77 -7.11 -10.32
N LYS A 168 -2.76 -7.52 -9.05
CA LYS A 168 -3.03 -8.90 -8.65
C LYS A 168 -4.50 -9.30 -8.74
N TYR A 169 -5.42 -8.45 -8.28
CA TYR A 169 -6.81 -8.83 -8.01
C TYR A 169 -7.85 -8.23 -8.96
N GLU A 170 -7.50 -7.21 -9.75
CA GLU A 170 -8.29 -6.89 -10.94
C GLU A 170 -8.25 -8.10 -11.85
N ASP A 171 -9.39 -8.62 -12.33
CA ASP A 171 -9.46 -9.83 -13.13
C ASP A 171 -10.12 -9.64 -14.50
N THR A 172 -10.66 -8.45 -14.77
CA THR A 172 -11.40 -8.14 -16.01
C THR A 172 -10.52 -7.73 -17.19
N LEU A 173 -9.27 -7.31 -16.93
CA LEU A 173 -8.34 -6.79 -17.93
C LEU A 173 -7.16 -7.75 -18.16
N PRO A 174 -6.46 -7.73 -19.30
CA PRO A 174 -5.19 -8.42 -19.44
C PRO A 174 -4.13 -7.89 -18.47
N TRP A 175 -3.22 -8.75 -17.99
CA TRP A 175 -2.17 -8.36 -17.02
C TRP A 175 -1.34 -7.16 -17.49
N GLY A 176 -0.94 -7.13 -18.76
CA GLY A 176 -0.15 -6.01 -19.31
C GLY A 176 -0.89 -4.67 -19.25
N VAL A 177 -2.22 -4.68 -19.45
CA VAL A 177 -3.06 -3.48 -19.32
C VAL A 177 -3.17 -3.04 -17.87
N ARG A 178 -3.30 -3.99 -16.92
CA ARG A 178 -3.30 -3.68 -15.49
C ARG A 178 -1.98 -3.04 -15.07
N LEU A 179 -0.85 -3.59 -15.51
CA LEU A 179 0.47 -3.03 -15.23
C LEU A 179 0.62 -1.63 -15.82
N LEU A 180 0.25 -1.44 -17.10
CA LEU A 180 0.30 -0.13 -17.75
C LEU A 180 -0.55 0.90 -17.01
N ARG A 181 -1.78 0.54 -16.60
CA ARG A 181 -2.63 1.42 -15.79
C ARG A 181 -2.00 1.72 -14.43
N ALA A 182 -1.41 0.73 -13.78
CA ALA A 182 -0.76 0.93 -12.49
C ALA A 182 0.42 1.91 -12.59
N VAL A 183 1.26 1.76 -13.62
CA VAL A 183 2.35 2.69 -13.92
C VAL A 183 1.80 4.07 -14.26
N GLY A 184 0.79 4.18 -15.12
CA GLY A 184 0.17 5.45 -15.49
C GLY A 184 -0.43 6.20 -14.31
N VAL A 185 -1.14 5.49 -13.41
CA VAL A 185 -1.66 6.05 -12.15
C VAL A 185 -0.52 6.46 -11.21
N SER A 186 0.55 5.67 -11.13
CA SER A 186 1.73 6.05 -10.32
C SER A 186 2.33 7.36 -10.83
N LEU A 187 2.55 7.48 -12.14
CA LEU A 187 3.10 8.69 -12.73
C LEU A 187 2.17 9.89 -12.53
N LEU A 188 0.86 9.70 -12.71
CA LEU A 188 -0.11 10.77 -12.53
C LEU A 188 -0.17 11.29 -11.08
N LEU A 189 -0.12 10.39 -10.10
CA LEU A 189 -0.33 10.74 -8.69
C LEU A 189 0.96 11.07 -7.94
N LEU A 190 2.08 10.46 -8.33
CA LEU A 190 3.32 10.44 -7.54
C LEU A 190 4.50 11.08 -8.27
N PHE A 191 4.40 11.37 -9.58
CA PHE A 191 5.49 12.05 -10.27
C PHE A 191 5.45 13.55 -9.95
N PRO A 192 6.53 14.13 -9.43
CA PRO A 192 6.57 15.56 -9.15
C PRO A 192 6.52 16.35 -10.45
N THR A 193 5.56 17.27 -10.57
CA THR A 193 5.51 18.22 -11.70
C THR A 193 6.48 19.38 -11.53
N THR A 194 6.98 19.59 -10.31
CA THR A 194 7.96 20.63 -9.98
C THR A 194 8.84 20.13 -8.84
N PHE A 195 10.13 20.39 -8.94
CA PHE A 195 11.08 20.07 -7.89
C PHE A 195 11.12 21.18 -6.85
N ARG A 196 11.05 20.83 -5.56
CA ARG A 196 11.07 21.76 -4.43
C ARG A 196 12.08 21.29 -3.40
N GLU A 197 12.84 22.22 -2.84
CA GLU A 197 13.88 21.90 -1.84
C GLU A 197 13.28 21.37 -0.54
N GLU A 198 12.06 21.79 -0.18
CA GLU A 198 11.38 21.33 1.03
C GLU A 198 10.77 19.92 0.88
N THR A 199 10.87 19.31 -0.31
CA THR A 199 10.29 17.98 -0.59
C THR A 199 11.32 16.86 -0.45
N SER A 200 11.04 15.89 0.41
CA SER A 200 11.90 14.71 0.56
C SER A 200 11.60 13.63 -0.50
N TYR A 201 12.32 13.67 -1.61
CA TYR A 201 12.25 12.65 -2.66
C TYR A 201 12.76 11.28 -2.19
N THR A 202 13.68 11.25 -1.22
CA THR A 202 14.14 10.01 -0.58
C THR A 202 13.00 9.34 0.19
N ALA A 203 12.21 10.11 0.96
CA ALA A 203 11.04 9.57 1.67
C ALA A 203 9.97 9.04 0.71
N HIS A 204 9.78 9.72 -0.43
CA HIS A 204 8.84 9.29 -1.47
C HIS A 204 9.27 7.97 -2.11
N LEU A 205 10.53 7.86 -2.51
CA LEU A 205 11.07 6.64 -3.11
C LEU A 205 11.08 5.47 -2.10
N ALA A 206 11.58 5.70 -0.89
CA ALA A 206 11.60 4.69 0.16
C ALA A 206 10.18 4.21 0.49
N GLY A 207 9.25 5.16 0.65
CA GLY A 207 7.84 4.88 0.86
C GLY A 207 7.24 4.02 -0.25
N PHE A 208 7.44 4.40 -1.51
CA PHE A 208 6.97 3.66 -2.67
C PHE A 208 7.49 2.22 -2.69
N LEU A 209 8.81 2.03 -2.53
CA LEU A 209 9.43 0.70 -2.55
C LEU A 209 8.96 -0.19 -1.39
N LEU A 210 8.85 0.37 -0.18
CA LEU A 210 8.26 -0.32 0.96
C LEU A 210 6.81 -0.71 0.68
N GLY A 211 6.02 0.20 0.11
CA GLY A 211 4.64 -0.07 -0.30
C GLY A 211 4.51 -1.22 -1.29
N VAL A 212 5.38 -1.28 -2.31
CA VAL A 212 5.45 -2.42 -3.23
C VAL A 212 5.73 -3.71 -2.46
N GLY A 213 6.73 -3.71 -1.58
CA GLY A 213 7.11 -4.87 -0.77
C GLY A 213 5.97 -5.36 0.14
N PHE A 214 5.34 -4.46 0.90
CA PHE A 214 4.21 -4.77 1.77
C PHE A 214 2.98 -5.23 0.98
N GLY A 215 2.76 -4.69 -0.22
CA GLY A 215 1.73 -5.16 -1.15
C GLY A 215 1.95 -6.61 -1.58
N ILE A 216 3.18 -6.95 -1.98
CA ILE A 216 3.56 -8.33 -2.36
C ILE A 216 3.37 -9.27 -1.16
N LEU A 217 3.85 -8.87 0.02
CA LEU A 217 3.68 -9.63 1.25
C LEU A 217 2.20 -9.88 1.58
N GLY A 218 1.36 -8.84 1.45
CA GLY A 218 -0.09 -8.95 1.66
C GLY A 218 -0.77 -9.94 0.71
N VAL A 219 -0.36 -9.97 -0.56
CA VAL A 219 -0.82 -10.96 -1.54
C VAL A 219 -0.39 -12.37 -1.16
N TRP A 220 0.87 -12.52 -0.75
CA TRP A 220 1.44 -13.81 -0.38
C TRP A 220 0.75 -14.42 0.86
N CYS A 221 0.60 -13.64 1.93
CA CYS A 221 -0.08 -14.07 3.16
C CYS A 221 -1.53 -14.52 2.88
N LYS A 222 -2.30 -13.78 2.06
CA LYS A 222 -3.66 -14.20 1.70
C LYS A 222 -3.70 -15.48 0.87
N SER A 223 -2.69 -15.73 0.04
CA SER A 223 -2.60 -16.94 -0.76
C SER A 223 -2.39 -18.16 0.13
N ILE A 224 -1.54 -18.06 1.16
CA ILE A 224 -1.32 -19.13 2.14
C ILE A 224 -2.59 -19.44 2.94
N ILE A 225 -3.26 -18.41 3.47
CA ILE A 225 -4.47 -18.60 4.27
C ILE A 225 -5.59 -19.28 3.46
N ARG A 226 -5.67 -19.01 2.14
CA ARG A 226 -6.62 -19.69 1.26
C ARG A 226 -6.30 -21.17 1.10
N LEU A 227 -5.02 -21.52 0.90
CA LEU A 227 -4.56 -22.90 0.76
C LEU A 227 -4.81 -23.72 2.04
N GLN A 228 -4.60 -23.12 3.22
CA GLN A 228 -4.87 -23.78 4.50
C GLN A 228 -6.36 -24.02 4.78
N ARG A 229 -7.26 -23.28 4.13
CA ARG A 229 -8.72 -23.46 4.30
C ARG A 229 -9.33 -24.45 3.29
N SER A 230 -8.56 -24.86 2.29
CA SER A 230 -8.96 -25.85 1.29
C SER A 230 -8.43 -27.27 1.56
N LEU A 231 -7.64 -27.42 2.62
CA LEU A 231 -7.18 -28.70 3.18
C LEU A 231 -8.06 -29.06 4.39
#